data_AF-A0A1I1DSW2-F1
#
_entry.id   AF-A0A1I1DSW2-F1
#
_cell.length_a   1.000
_cell.length_b   1.000
_cell.length_c   1.000
_cell.angle_alpha   90.00
_cell.angle_beta   90.00
_cell.angle_gamma   90.00
#
_symmetry.space_group_name_H-M   'P 1'
#
loop_
_entity.id
_entity.type
_entity.pdbx_description
1 polymer ?
#
loop_
_entity_poly.entity_id
_entity_poly.type
_entity_poly.pdbx_seq_one_letter_code
_entity_poly.pdbx_strand_id
1 'polypeptide(L)'
;MKLRSIAARLGAVASATGLLVLGVAGAASAHVTVTPSSTGAGASSMLTFSVPHGCEGSATTEITISMPKEVIEATPTRNPFYDVSKKDVKLAEPIGAEDGDQITEKVDTITYTARTPLPDGYRDAFDIQIEVPDTVGKTLAFPTIQKCEKGQTAWTEVPAAGQDADSLEHPAPSFVIAADTKATTRATPSGEASSDASGDGSGGDGWGYAGVALGAIAVALAGAALARTRRQA
;
A
#
# COMPACT_ATOMS: atom_id res chain seq x y z
N MET A 1 25.74 29.47 -64.05
CA MET A 1 26.62 29.20 -62.90
C MET A 1 26.58 30.44 -62.01
N LYS A 2 25.79 30.58 -60.96
CA LYS A 2 25.63 29.79 -59.73
C LYS A 2 24.26 30.14 -59.13
N LEU A 3 23.29 29.22 -59.18
CA LEU A 3 21.92 29.46 -58.67
C LEU A 3 21.39 28.25 -57.88
N ARG A 4 22.31 27.48 -57.27
CA ARG A 4 21.97 26.25 -56.55
C ARG A 4 22.86 26.08 -55.33
N SER A 5 22.81 27.02 -54.39
CA SER A 5 23.58 26.88 -53.13
C SER A 5 23.11 27.78 -51.99
N ILE A 6 21.82 28.11 -51.89
CA ILE A 6 21.26 28.82 -50.71
C ILE A 6 19.86 28.27 -50.37
N ALA A 7 19.72 26.95 -50.30
CA ALA A 7 18.49 26.29 -49.83
C ALA A 7 18.80 25.15 -48.86
N ALA A 8 19.89 25.29 -48.07
CA ALA A 8 20.38 24.23 -47.20
C ALA A 8 20.80 24.76 -45.83
N ARG A 9 20.08 25.74 -45.27
CA ARG A 9 20.30 26.23 -43.90
C ARG A 9 19.01 26.81 -43.29
N LEU A 10 17.96 26.00 -43.14
CA LEU A 10 16.77 26.36 -42.34
C LEU A 10 15.86 25.13 -42.09
N GLY A 11 16.47 24.00 -41.71
CA GLY A 11 15.72 22.76 -41.47
C GLY A 11 16.29 21.96 -40.30
N ALA A 12 16.73 22.64 -39.23
CA ALA A 12 17.40 21.98 -38.11
C ALA A 12 17.00 22.56 -36.74
N VAL A 13 15.75 22.97 -36.52
CA VAL A 13 15.21 23.19 -35.16
C VAL A 13 13.68 22.99 -35.18
N ALA A 14 13.20 21.79 -35.46
CA ALA A 14 11.80 21.43 -35.19
C ALA A 14 11.70 19.91 -35.12
N SER A 15 11.77 19.36 -33.89
CA SER A 15 11.21 18.06 -33.44
C SER A 15 12.05 17.50 -32.29
N ALA A 16 12.02 18.15 -31.12
CA ALA A 16 12.58 17.57 -29.89
C ALA A 16 11.66 17.84 -28.68
N THR A 17 10.35 17.77 -28.90
CA THR A 17 9.36 17.73 -27.82
C THR A 17 8.33 16.66 -28.16
N GLY A 18 8.82 15.46 -28.46
CA GLY A 18 8.01 14.25 -28.46
C GLY A 18 7.77 13.84 -27.02
N LEU A 19 6.51 13.89 -26.59
CA LEU A 19 6.02 13.59 -25.26
C LEU A 19 6.62 12.29 -24.69
N LEU A 20 7.46 12.41 -23.66
CA LEU A 20 7.65 11.37 -22.65
C LEU A 20 6.47 11.44 -21.67
N VAL A 21 5.27 11.10 -22.16
CA VAL A 21 4.20 10.60 -21.31
C VAL A 21 4.21 9.10 -21.51
N LEU A 22 5.23 8.45 -20.95
CA LEU A 22 5.11 7.03 -20.63
C LEU A 22 4.03 6.97 -19.56
N GLY A 23 2.81 6.67 -20.01
CA GLY A 23 1.69 6.43 -19.14
C GLY A 23 2.13 5.44 -18.07
N VAL A 24 2.05 5.87 -16.82
CA VAL A 24 1.75 4.95 -15.72
C VAL A 24 0.35 4.42 -16.00
N ALA A 25 0.24 3.51 -16.97
CA ALA A 25 -0.83 2.55 -16.98
C ALA A 25 -0.57 1.74 -15.70
N GLY A 26 -1.16 2.19 -14.59
CA GLY A 26 -1.16 1.42 -13.36
C GLY A 26 -1.65 0.04 -13.75
N ALA A 27 -0.80 -0.97 -13.56
CA ALA A 27 -1.21 -2.35 -13.74
C ALA A 27 -2.54 -2.49 -13.01
N ALA A 28 -3.61 -2.83 -13.72
CA ALA A 28 -4.86 -3.17 -13.07
C ALA A 28 -4.52 -4.38 -12.18
N SER A 29 -4.34 -4.12 -10.89
CA SER A 29 -3.86 -5.14 -9.97
C SER A 29 -4.99 -6.15 -9.78
N ALA A 30 -4.79 -7.33 -10.39
CA ALA A 30 -5.71 -8.47 -10.32
C ALA A 30 -5.53 -9.29 -9.05
N HIS A 31 -4.51 -8.98 -8.25
CA HIS A 31 -4.14 -9.78 -7.08
C HIS A 31 -4.95 -9.35 -5.87
N VAL A 32 -5.30 -10.32 -5.02
CA VAL A 32 -5.74 -10.01 -3.67
C VAL A 32 -4.56 -9.37 -2.92
N THR A 33 -4.82 -8.25 -2.25
CA THR A 33 -3.78 -7.50 -1.51
C THR A 33 -4.20 -7.31 -0.07
N VAL A 34 -3.23 -7.02 0.80
CA VAL A 34 -3.46 -6.63 2.18
C VAL A 34 -2.82 -5.26 2.42
N THR A 35 -3.59 -4.32 2.97
CA THR A 35 -3.10 -3.01 3.38
C THR A 35 -3.21 -2.89 4.90
N PRO A 36 -2.08 -2.90 5.63
CA PRO A 36 -2.09 -2.68 7.08
C PRO A 36 -2.19 -1.17 7.42
N SER A 37 -2.93 -0.82 8.48
CA SER A 37 -2.94 0.54 9.03
C SER A 37 -1.64 0.88 9.78
N SER A 38 -0.92 -0.14 10.25
CA SER A 38 0.41 -0.07 10.85
C SER A 38 1.17 -1.37 10.60
N THR A 39 2.49 -1.27 10.38
CA THR A 39 3.36 -2.45 10.24
C THR A 39 4.35 -2.60 11.41
N GLY A 40 4.30 -1.71 12.40
CA GLY A 40 5.22 -1.74 13.54
C GLY A 40 5.04 -3.00 14.39
N ALA A 41 6.16 -3.63 14.78
CA ALA A 41 6.20 -4.69 15.78
C ALA A 41 5.38 -4.33 17.05
N GLY A 42 4.51 -5.24 17.49
CA GLY A 42 3.66 -5.08 18.67
C GLY A 42 2.49 -4.11 18.49
N ALA A 43 2.35 -3.50 17.31
CA ALA A 43 1.26 -2.56 17.06
C ALA A 43 -0.06 -3.30 16.78
N SER A 44 -1.17 -2.77 17.31
CA SER A 44 -2.49 -3.12 16.79
C SER A 44 -2.65 -2.54 15.39
N SER A 45 -3.06 -3.39 14.43
CA SER A 45 -3.20 -3.02 13.03
C SER A 45 -4.52 -3.50 12.46
N MET A 46 -5.21 -2.63 11.73
CA MET A 46 -6.34 -3.00 10.89
C MET A 46 -5.79 -3.41 9.52
N LEU A 47 -6.02 -4.66 9.14
CA LEU A 47 -5.65 -5.20 7.84
C LEU A 47 -6.83 -5.14 6.89
N THR A 48 -6.73 -4.35 5.84
CA THR A 48 -7.73 -4.32 4.77
C THR A 48 -7.31 -5.24 3.63
N PHE A 49 -7.99 -6.38 3.50
CA PHE A 49 -7.84 -7.28 2.37
C PHE A 49 -8.72 -6.80 1.21
N SER A 50 -8.15 -6.51 0.05
CA SER A 50 -8.90 -6.07 -1.13
C SER A 50 -8.98 -7.19 -2.16
N VAL A 51 -10.19 -7.56 -2.57
CA VAL A 51 -10.46 -8.56 -3.62
C VAL A 51 -11.00 -7.82 -4.85
N PRO A 52 -10.19 -7.68 -5.92
CA PRO A 52 -10.48 -6.74 -7.00
C PRO A 52 -11.55 -7.21 -8.00
N HIS A 53 -11.78 -8.51 -8.13
CA HIS A 53 -12.73 -9.12 -9.07
C HIS A 53 -12.99 -10.59 -8.74
N GLY A 54 -13.87 -11.25 -9.49
CA GLY A 54 -14.10 -12.70 -9.45
C GLY A 54 -13.03 -13.56 -10.16
N CYS A 55 -13.11 -14.89 -10.05
CA CYS A 55 -12.14 -15.83 -10.64
C CYS A 55 -12.45 -16.01 -12.12
N GLU A 56 -11.54 -15.57 -13.01
CA GLU A 56 -11.76 -15.63 -14.48
C GLU A 56 -13.12 -15.05 -14.91
N GLY A 57 -13.59 -14.00 -14.22
CA GLY A 57 -14.91 -13.37 -14.44
C GLY A 57 -16.10 -14.07 -13.77
N SER A 58 -15.89 -15.21 -13.08
CA SER A 58 -16.92 -15.88 -12.27
C SER A 58 -17.05 -15.23 -10.88
N ALA A 59 -18.28 -15.01 -10.42
CA ALA A 59 -18.54 -14.30 -9.17
C ALA A 59 -17.92 -15.00 -7.94
N THR A 60 -17.35 -14.21 -7.02
CA THR A 60 -16.74 -14.75 -5.79
C THR A 60 -17.81 -15.09 -4.77
N THR A 61 -17.77 -16.32 -4.26
CA THR A 61 -18.73 -16.83 -3.27
C THR A 61 -18.11 -16.99 -1.89
N GLU A 62 -16.79 -17.11 -1.79
CA GLU A 62 -16.11 -17.25 -0.51
C GLU A 62 -14.66 -16.74 -0.57
N ILE A 63 -14.23 -16.10 0.51
CA ILE A 63 -12.85 -15.71 0.77
C ILE A 63 -12.42 -16.35 2.08
N THR A 64 -11.39 -17.20 2.03
CA THR A 64 -10.79 -17.80 3.23
C THR A 64 -9.37 -17.31 3.38
N ILE A 65 -9.08 -16.65 4.51
CA ILE A 65 -7.77 -16.07 4.83
C ILE A 65 -7.16 -16.88 5.96
N SER A 66 -5.98 -17.44 5.72
CA SER A 66 -5.21 -18.18 6.72
C SER A 66 -4.33 -17.24 7.53
N MET A 67 -4.40 -17.37 8.85
CA MET A 67 -3.58 -16.59 9.77
C MET A 67 -2.18 -17.20 9.87
N PRO A 68 -1.11 -16.40 9.69
CA PRO A 68 0.25 -16.83 9.99
C PRO A 68 0.36 -17.42 11.40
N LYS A 69 1.32 -18.31 11.61
CA LYS A 69 1.52 -18.97 12.92
C LYS A 69 1.84 -17.97 14.05
N GLU A 70 2.39 -16.82 13.68
CA GLU A 70 2.77 -15.73 14.55
C GLU A 70 1.57 -14.89 15.03
N VAL A 71 0.44 -14.97 14.33
CA VAL A 71 -0.81 -14.29 14.71
C VAL A 71 -1.61 -15.22 15.63
N ILE A 72 -1.82 -14.77 16.86
CA ILE A 72 -2.56 -15.49 17.90
C ILE A 72 -4.04 -15.15 17.81
N GLU A 73 -4.37 -13.87 17.86
CA GLU A 73 -5.73 -13.37 17.75
C GLU A 73 -5.96 -12.61 16.45
N ALA A 74 -7.16 -12.75 15.90
CA ALA A 74 -7.62 -11.98 14.77
C ALA A 74 -9.12 -11.70 14.91
N THR A 75 -9.48 -10.42 14.79
CA THR A 75 -10.86 -9.96 14.98
C THR A 75 -11.39 -9.40 13.66
N PRO A 76 -12.23 -10.15 12.94
CA PRO A 76 -12.81 -9.68 11.69
C PRO A 76 -13.91 -8.65 11.93
N THR A 77 -13.96 -7.64 11.07
CA THR A 77 -15.08 -6.71 10.96
C THR A 77 -16.25 -7.42 10.29
N ARG A 78 -17.47 -7.22 10.83
CA ARG A 78 -18.68 -7.76 10.20
C ARG A 78 -18.92 -7.09 8.85
N ASN A 79 -19.23 -7.89 7.84
CA ASN A 79 -19.46 -7.39 6.48
C ASN A 79 -20.95 -7.48 6.07
N PRO A 80 -21.52 -6.45 5.42
CA PRO A 80 -22.93 -6.43 5.02
C PRO A 80 -23.29 -7.43 3.90
N PHE A 81 -22.35 -7.91 3.11
CA PHE A 81 -22.58 -8.87 2.01
C PHE A 81 -22.17 -10.30 2.36
N TYR A 82 -21.47 -10.51 3.47
CA TYR A 82 -20.89 -11.80 3.85
C TYR A 82 -21.28 -12.24 5.27
N ASP A 83 -21.41 -13.54 5.44
CA ASP A 83 -21.33 -14.19 6.75
C ASP A 83 -19.85 -14.47 7.07
N VAL A 84 -19.40 -14.07 8.26
CA VAL A 84 -18.02 -14.27 8.68
C VAL A 84 -17.94 -15.32 9.78
N SER A 85 -16.97 -16.22 9.66
CA SER A 85 -16.68 -17.25 10.66
C SER A 85 -15.18 -17.31 10.95
N LYS A 86 -14.86 -17.72 12.18
CA LYS A 86 -13.49 -18.00 12.63
C LYS A 86 -13.36 -19.49 12.90
N LYS A 87 -12.18 -20.03 12.61
CA LYS A 87 -11.78 -21.35 13.06
C LYS A 87 -10.55 -21.19 13.92
N ASP A 88 -10.62 -21.71 15.14
CA ASP A 88 -9.52 -21.70 16.08
C ASP A 88 -8.83 -23.08 16.08
N VAL A 89 -7.53 -23.09 16.41
CA VAL A 89 -6.72 -24.31 16.51
C VAL A 89 -5.90 -24.27 17.79
N LYS A 90 -5.74 -25.45 18.40
CA LYS A 90 -4.93 -25.61 19.60
C LYS A 90 -3.46 -25.33 19.31
N LEU A 91 -2.84 -24.53 20.17
CA LEU A 91 -1.40 -24.29 20.16
C LEU A 91 -0.66 -25.55 20.64
N ALA A 92 0.47 -25.84 20.01
CA ALA A 92 1.35 -26.91 20.43
C ALA A 92 1.92 -26.64 21.84
N GLU A 93 2.25 -25.38 22.12
CA GLU A 93 2.73 -24.90 23.41
C GLU A 93 1.86 -23.72 23.85
N PRO A 94 1.27 -23.76 25.07
CA PRO A 94 0.53 -22.62 25.59
C PRO A 94 1.41 -21.39 25.77
N ILE A 95 0.87 -20.21 25.49
CA ILE A 95 1.54 -18.92 25.67
C ILE A 95 1.01 -18.30 26.97
N GLY A 96 1.90 -17.75 27.80
CA GLY A 96 1.49 -17.02 29.01
C GLY A 96 0.91 -15.65 28.66
N ALA A 97 -0.28 -15.35 29.16
CA ALA A 97 -0.87 -14.03 29.11
C ALA A 97 -0.37 -13.16 30.28
N GLU A 98 -0.48 -11.83 30.15
CA GLU A 98 0.00 -10.89 31.16
C GLU A 98 -0.76 -10.97 32.50
N ASP A 99 -1.99 -11.46 32.49
CA ASP A 99 -2.84 -11.68 33.66
C ASP A 99 -2.57 -13.01 34.39
N GLY A 100 -1.64 -13.82 33.86
CA GLY A 100 -1.28 -15.12 34.41
C GLY A 100 -2.07 -16.30 33.83
N ASP A 101 -3.03 -16.05 32.93
CA ASP A 101 -3.74 -17.11 32.21
C ASP A 101 -2.88 -17.68 31.07
N GLN A 102 -3.33 -18.81 30.51
CA GLN A 102 -2.68 -19.45 29.37
C GLN A 102 -3.54 -19.35 28.12
N ILE A 103 -2.94 -18.81 27.06
CA ILE A 103 -3.49 -18.86 25.72
C ILE A 103 -3.16 -20.24 25.15
N THR A 104 -4.21 -21.03 24.88
CA THR A 104 -4.07 -22.43 24.42
C THR A 104 -4.57 -22.64 22.99
N GLU A 105 -5.20 -21.64 22.39
CA GLU A 105 -5.72 -21.66 21.03
C GLU A 105 -5.31 -20.37 20.29
N LYS A 106 -5.25 -20.45 18.96
CA LYS A 106 -5.09 -19.30 18.08
C LYS A 106 -6.11 -19.35 16.96
N VAL A 107 -6.40 -18.21 16.36
CA VAL A 107 -7.15 -18.17 15.10
C VAL A 107 -6.30 -18.82 13.99
N ASP A 108 -6.88 -19.81 13.32
CA ASP A 108 -6.29 -20.52 12.18
C ASP A 108 -6.73 -19.87 10.87
N THR A 109 -8.04 -19.70 10.69
CA THR A 109 -8.62 -19.14 9.47
C THR A 109 -9.81 -18.23 9.78
N ILE A 110 -9.97 -17.21 8.93
CA ILE A 110 -11.18 -16.39 8.84
C ILE A 110 -11.82 -16.64 7.48
N THR A 111 -13.09 -17.05 7.47
CA THR A 111 -13.83 -17.33 6.24
C THR A 111 -15.02 -16.38 6.11
N TYR A 112 -15.08 -15.66 4.99
CA TYR A 112 -16.20 -14.85 4.57
C TYR A 112 -16.97 -15.57 3.47
N THR A 113 -18.19 -16.01 3.75
CA THR A 113 -19.09 -16.65 2.78
C THR A 113 -20.12 -15.64 2.31
N ALA A 114 -20.24 -15.45 1.00
CA ALA A 114 -21.08 -14.43 0.41
C ALA A 114 -22.57 -14.78 0.56
N ARG A 115 -23.36 -13.85 1.10
CA ARG A 115 -24.83 -13.84 0.94
C ARG A 115 -25.22 -13.31 -0.42
N THR A 116 -24.40 -12.41 -0.96
CA THR A 116 -24.50 -11.88 -2.32
C THR A 116 -23.11 -11.98 -2.95
N PRO A 117 -22.88 -12.90 -3.91
CA PRO A 117 -21.58 -13.09 -4.53
C PRO A 117 -21.04 -11.80 -5.15
N LEU A 118 -19.73 -11.57 -5.10
CA LEU A 118 -19.06 -10.43 -5.75
C LEU A 118 -19.12 -10.62 -7.27
N PRO A 119 -19.91 -9.81 -8.02
CA PRO A 119 -19.95 -9.91 -9.47
C PRO A 119 -18.69 -9.32 -10.12
N ASP A 120 -18.46 -9.67 -11.38
CA ASP A 120 -17.36 -9.11 -12.16
C ASP A 120 -17.49 -7.59 -12.32
N GLY A 121 -16.35 -6.89 -12.36
CA GLY A 121 -16.29 -5.42 -12.45
C GLY A 121 -16.51 -4.65 -11.14
N TYR A 122 -16.68 -5.36 -10.01
CA TYR A 122 -16.75 -4.78 -8.67
C TYR A 122 -15.63 -5.34 -7.79
N ARG A 123 -15.35 -4.65 -6.69
CA ARG A 123 -14.38 -5.09 -5.67
C ARG A 123 -15.04 -5.17 -4.30
N ASP A 124 -14.56 -6.09 -3.48
CA ASP A 124 -14.88 -6.15 -2.04
C ASP A 124 -13.64 -5.95 -1.18
N ALA A 125 -13.88 -5.57 0.09
CA ALA A 125 -12.85 -5.41 1.09
C ALA A 125 -13.25 -6.08 2.42
N PHE A 126 -12.26 -6.64 3.10
CA PHE A 126 -12.43 -7.33 4.38
C PHE A 126 -11.41 -6.79 5.38
N ASP A 127 -11.92 -6.22 6.48
CA ASP A 127 -11.09 -5.63 7.52
C ASP A 127 -10.93 -6.58 8.69
N ILE A 128 -9.68 -6.88 9.07
CA ILE A 128 -9.33 -7.77 10.19
C ILE A 128 -8.35 -7.05 11.09
N GLN A 129 -8.69 -6.88 12.36
CA GLN A 129 -7.76 -6.37 13.36
C GLN A 129 -6.87 -7.50 13.88
N ILE A 130 -5.57 -7.25 13.94
CA ILE A 130 -4.57 -8.13 14.57
C ILE A 130 -3.63 -7.32 15.46
N GLU A 131 -2.86 -8.02 16.29
CA GLU A 131 -1.59 -7.53 16.81
C GLU A 131 -0.46 -7.97 15.87
N VAL A 132 0.40 -7.03 15.46
CA VAL A 132 1.55 -7.34 14.61
C VAL A 132 2.63 -8.01 15.47
N PRO A 133 3.16 -9.18 15.07
CA PRO A 133 4.21 -9.85 15.85
C PRO A 133 5.47 -9.02 16.03
N ASP A 134 6.22 -9.23 17.12
CA ASP A 134 7.45 -8.47 17.43
C ASP A 134 8.68 -8.84 16.59
N THR A 135 8.51 -9.66 15.55
CA THR A 135 9.61 -10.14 14.70
C THR A 135 9.92 -9.17 13.56
N VAL A 136 10.61 -8.07 13.90
CA VAL A 136 11.02 -7.03 12.93
C VAL A 136 11.75 -7.62 11.71
N GLY A 137 11.45 -7.10 10.52
CA GLY A 137 12.06 -7.49 9.25
C GLY A 137 11.49 -8.76 8.63
N LYS A 138 10.61 -9.47 9.34
CA LYS A 138 9.93 -10.66 8.81
C LYS A 138 8.76 -10.26 7.93
N THR A 139 8.58 -11.00 6.83
CA THR A 139 7.36 -10.93 6.02
C THR A 139 6.25 -11.72 6.68
N LEU A 140 5.13 -11.05 6.95
CA LEU A 140 3.91 -11.67 7.41
C LEU A 140 3.00 -11.90 6.20
N ALA A 141 2.82 -13.17 5.81
CA ALA A 141 2.04 -13.57 4.65
C ALA A 141 0.74 -14.26 5.06
N PHE A 142 -0.35 -13.92 4.37
CA PHE A 142 -1.71 -14.36 4.65
C PHE A 142 -2.27 -15.12 3.44
N PRO A 143 -1.95 -16.42 3.30
CA PRO A 143 -2.48 -17.24 2.23
C PRO A 143 -4.00 -17.09 2.16
N THR A 144 -4.52 -16.81 0.97
CA THR A 144 -5.93 -16.52 0.75
C THR A 144 -6.49 -17.39 -0.37
N ILE A 145 -7.56 -18.12 -0.09
CA ILE A 145 -8.30 -18.87 -1.11
C ILE A 145 -9.53 -18.07 -1.50
N GLN A 146 -9.63 -17.75 -2.78
CA GLN A 146 -10.79 -17.14 -3.39
C GLN A 146 -11.58 -18.19 -4.15
N LYS A 147 -12.77 -18.51 -3.67
CA LYS A 147 -13.67 -19.45 -4.33
C LYS A 147 -14.75 -18.70 -5.09
N CYS A 148 -14.97 -19.12 -6.32
CA CYS A 148 -15.99 -18.55 -7.18
C CYS A 148 -17.05 -19.58 -7.52
N GLU A 149 -18.14 -19.16 -8.16
CA GLU A 149 -19.17 -20.10 -8.64
C GLU A 149 -18.56 -21.16 -9.58
N LYS A 150 -17.56 -20.74 -10.37
CA LYS A 150 -16.76 -21.60 -11.23
C LYS A 150 -15.28 -21.42 -10.87
N GLY A 151 -14.67 -22.50 -10.41
CA GLY A 151 -13.24 -22.52 -10.08
C GLY A 151 -12.90 -21.77 -8.79
N GLN A 152 -11.60 -21.59 -8.60
CA GLN A 152 -11.01 -20.90 -7.45
C GLN A 152 -9.61 -20.42 -7.81
N THR A 153 -9.12 -19.42 -7.10
CA THR A 153 -7.73 -18.96 -7.16
C THR A 153 -7.11 -19.06 -5.77
N ALA A 154 -5.91 -19.63 -5.71
CA ALA A 154 -5.15 -19.81 -4.47
C ALA A 154 -4.02 -18.78 -4.40
N TRP A 155 -4.27 -17.66 -3.71
CA TRP A 155 -3.29 -16.60 -3.44
C TRP A 155 -2.39 -17.02 -2.29
N THR A 156 -1.47 -17.95 -2.56
CA THR A 156 -0.69 -18.64 -1.51
C THR A 156 0.82 -18.62 -1.74
N GLU A 157 1.28 -18.11 -2.88
CA GLU A 157 2.70 -18.14 -3.22
C GLU A 157 3.49 -17.14 -2.38
N VAL A 158 4.65 -17.58 -1.89
CA VAL A 158 5.62 -16.75 -1.16
C VAL A 158 6.95 -16.85 -1.92
N PRO A 159 7.63 -15.73 -2.21
CA PRO A 159 8.83 -15.76 -3.03
C PRO A 159 9.93 -16.56 -2.34
N ALA A 160 10.60 -17.43 -3.08
CA ALA A 160 11.81 -18.08 -2.61
C ALA A 160 12.93 -17.04 -2.39
N ALA A 161 13.97 -17.41 -1.63
CA ALA A 161 15.11 -16.53 -1.40
C ALA A 161 15.75 -16.08 -2.73
N GLY A 162 15.78 -14.77 -2.98
CA GLY A 162 16.33 -14.18 -4.20
C GLY A 162 15.38 -14.20 -5.41
N GLN A 163 14.14 -14.68 -5.26
CA GLN A 163 13.09 -14.56 -6.27
C GLN A 163 12.44 -13.18 -6.20
N ASP A 164 12.12 -12.62 -7.37
CA ASP A 164 11.32 -11.40 -7.45
C ASP A 164 9.85 -11.69 -7.07
N ALA A 165 9.30 -10.93 -6.12
CA ALA A 165 7.92 -11.11 -5.66
C ALA A 165 6.91 -10.82 -6.77
N ASP A 166 7.24 -9.92 -7.70
CA ASP A 166 6.36 -9.54 -8.81
C ASP A 166 6.31 -10.62 -9.90
N SER A 167 7.17 -11.64 -9.82
CA SER A 167 7.15 -12.80 -10.72
C SER A 167 6.12 -13.87 -10.34
N LEU A 168 5.50 -13.75 -9.16
CA LEU A 168 4.51 -14.70 -8.67
C LEU A 168 3.16 -14.49 -9.36
N GLU A 169 2.54 -15.59 -9.79
CA GLU A 169 1.23 -15.55 -10.46
C GLU A 169 0.11 -15.35 -9.45
N HIS A 170 0.23 -15.98 -8.28
CA HIS A 170 -0.76 -15.92 -7.21
C HIS A 170 -0.10 -15.65 -5.84
N PRO A 171 0.55 -14.48 -5.68
CA PRO A 171 1.23 -14.13 -4.44
C PRO A 171 0.24 -14.07 -3.27
N ALA A 172 0.64 -14.60 -2.13
CA ALA A 172 -0.08 -14.40 -0.88
C ALA A 172 -0.03 -12.92 -0.47
N PRO A 173 -1.17 -12.32 -0.08
CA PRO A 173 -1.18 -11.00 0.54
C PRO A 173 -0.18 -10.94 1.70
N SER A 174 0.74 -9.99 1.68
CA SER A 174 1.78 -9.91 2.71
C SER A 174 2.29 -8.49 2.96
N PHE A 175 2.91 -8.29 4.11
CA PHE A 175 3.65 -7.08 4.43
C PHE A 175 4.88 -7.40 5.30
N VAL A 176 5.87 -6.51 5.31
CA VAL A 176 7.06 -6.63 6.15
C VAL A 176 6.83 -5.92 7.48
N ILE A 177 7.16 -6.58 8.58
CA ILE A 177 7.08 -6.01 9.92
C ILE A 177 8.18 -4.96 10.09
N ALA A 178 7.78 -3.72 10.35
CA ALA A 178 8.67 -2.60 10.61
C ALA A 178 9.08 -2.57 12.09
N ALA A 179 10.20 -1.92 12.39
CA ALA A 179 10.53 -1.57 13.77
C ALA A 179 9.49 -0.60 14.33
N ASP A 180 9.08 -0.79 15.59
CA ASP A 180 8.20 0.18 16.25
C ASP A 180 8.95 1.50 16.47
N THR A 181 8.41 2.57 15.90
CA THR A 181 8.95 3.92 16.08
C THR A 181 8.38 4.62 17.32
N LYS A 182 7.36 4.05 17.98
CA LYS A 182 6.83 4.59 19.26
C LYS A 182 7.61 4.14 20.49
N ALA A 183 8.30 3.00 20.44
CA ALA A 183 9.21 2.56 21.50
C ALA A 183 10.45 3.46 21.68
N THR A 184 10.86 4.21 20.65
CA THR A 184 12.05 5.11 20.68
C THR A 184 11.77 6.48 21.35
N THR A 185 10.72 6.61 22.17
CA THR A 185 10.52 7.80 23.04
C THR A 185 10.46 7.46 24.52
N ARG A 186 10.78 6.22 24.92
CA ARG A 186 10.85 5.81 26.33
C ARG A 186 12.25 5.35 26.73
N ALA A 187 13.25 6.18 26.46
CA ALA A 187 14.54 6.15 27.14
C ALA A 187 15.23 7.51 27.00
N THR A 188 14.87 8.45 27.88
CA THR A 188 15.76 9.56 28.21
C THR A 188 15.76 9.66 29.74
N PRO A 189 16.89 9.42 30.42
CA PRO A 189 16.97 9.70 31.85
C PRO A 189 16.87 11.21 32.03
N SER A 190 15.94 11.63 32.90
CA SER A 190 15.81 13.00 33.38
C SER A 190 17.11 13.44 34.04
N GLY A 191 17.82 14.34 33.36
CA GLY A 191 18.86 15.17 33.95
C GLY A 191 18.39 16.61 33.90
N GLU A 192 18.05 17.16 35.07
CA GLU A 192 17.83 18.58 35.28
C GLU A 192 19.06 19.39 34.85
N ALA A 193 18.85 20.37 33.97
CA ALA A 193 19.65 21.58 33.92
C ALA A 193 18.77 22.72 33.44
N SER A 194 18.39 23.56 34.39
CA SER A 194 17.69 24.83 34.18
C SER A 194 18.54 25.79 33.35
N SER A 195 17.92 26.45 32.38
CA SER A 195 18.28 27.80 31.98
C SER A 195 17.10 28.47 31.29
N ASP A 196 16.57 29.49 31.97
CA ASP A 196 15.62 30.45 31.43
C ASP A 196 16.21 31.18 30.22
N ALA A 197 15.44 31.28 29.15
CA ALA A 197 15.51 32.39 28.21
C ALA A 197 14.17 32.53 27.48
N SER A 198 13.35 33.44 27.98
CA SER A 198 12.15 33.95 27.33
C SER A 198 12.49 34.58 25.98
N GLY A 199 11.80 34.15 24.93
CA GLY A 199 11.87 34.73 23.58
C GLY A 199 10.54 34.53 22.88
N ASP A 200 9.65 35.50 23.06
CA ASP A 200 8.35 35.60 22.41
C ASP A 200 8.55 35.89 20.90
N GLY A 201 7.90 35.11 20.04
CA GLY A 201 8.19 35.12 18.60
C GLY A 201 7.20 34.33 17.78
N SER A 202 5.98 34.87 17.63
CA SER A 202 4.99 34.49 16.63
C SER A 202 5.59 34.41 15.21
N GLY A 203 5.49 33.26 14.56
CA GLY A 203 5.72 33.09 13.11
C GLY A 203 5.48 31.61 12.75
N GLY A 204 4.43 31.23 12.03
CA GLY A 204 3.92 31.86 10.81
C GLY A 204 4.33 30.95 9.65
N ASP A 205 3.40 30.12 9.20
CA ASP A 205 3.53 29.08 8.18
C ASP A 205 4.26 29.59 6.91
N GLY A 206 5.51 29.17 6.73
CA GLY A 206 6.45 29.79 5.79
C GLY A 206 6.98 28.90 4.67
N TRP A 207 6.43 27.70 4.44
CA TRP A 207 6.95 26.78 3.40
C TRP A 207 6.00 26.53 2.22
N GLY A 208 4.82 27.15 2.21
CA GLY A 208 3.83 27.00 1.12
C GLY A 208 3.98 27.96 -0.07
N TYR A 209 4.74 29.06 0.05
CA TYR A 209 4.71 30.15 -0.94
C TYR A 209 5.99 30.34 -1.78
N ALA A 210 7.11 29.73 -1.39
CA ALA A 210 8.36 29.82 -2.15
C ALA A 210 8.30 29.06 -3.50
N GLY A 211 7.50 28.00 -3.61
CA GLY A 211 7.32 27.24 -4.84
C GLY A 211 6.45 27.92 -5.91
N VAL A 212 5.46 28.71 -5.49
CA VAL A 212 4.49 29.34 -6.40
C VAL A 212 5.08 30.57 -7.10
N ALA A 213 5.96 31.32 -6.43
CA ALA A 213 6.59 32.51 -6.99
C ALA A 213 7.57 32.20 -8.15
N LEU A 214 8.29 31.07 -8.09
CA LEU A 214 9.21 30.67 -9.15
C LEU A 214 8.48 30.13 -10.40
N GLY A 215 7.33 29.46 -10.22
CA GLY A 215 6.50 28.99 -11.33
C GLY A 215 5.85 30.11 -12.15
N ALA A 216 5.41 31.19 -11.50
CA ALA A 216 4.76 32.32 -12.17
C ALA A 216 5.71 33.11 -13.10
N ILE A 217 7.00 33.22 -12.74
CA ILE A 217 8.00 33.92 -13.57
C ILE A 217 8.29 33.14 -14.86
N ALA A 218 8.35 31.81 -14.80
CA ALA A 218 8.56 30.96 -15.97
C ALA A 218 7.41 31.06 -16.99
N VAL A 219 6.16 31.11 -16.52
CA VAL A 219 4.97 31.28 -17.38
C VAL A 219 4.93 32.66 -18.03
N ALA A 220 5.29 33.72 -17.29
CA ALA A 220 5.34 35.08 -17.84
C ALA A 220 6.41 35.24 -18.94
N LEU A 221 7.58 34.64 -18.76
CA LEU A 221 8.65 34.67 -19.78
C LEU A 221 8.27 33.87 -21.04
N ALA A 222 7.61 32.72 -20.88
CA ALA A 222 7.10 31.93 -22.00
C ALA A 222 6.01 32.68 -22.81
N GLY A 223 5.10 33.37 -22.11
CA GLY A 223 4.07 34.20 -22.75
C GLY A 223 4.64 35.36 -23.55
N ALA A 224 5.65 36.05 -23.01
CA ALA A 224 6.31 37.17 -23.70
C ALA A 224 7.06 36.72 -24.96
N ALA A 225 7.70 35.54 -24.95
CA ALA A 225 8.37 34.97 -26.12
C ALA A 225 7.37 34.62 -27.23
N LEU A 226 6.21 34.04 -26.88
CA LEU A 226 5.17 33.66 -27.84
C LEU A 226 4.44 34.86 -28.47
N ALA A 227 4.27 35.95 -27.72
CA ALA A 227 3.68 37.19 -28.25
C ALA A 227 4.63 37.92 -29.22
N ARG A 228 5.95 37.79 -29.01
CA ARG A 228 6.96 38.45 -29.85
C ARG A 228 7.15 37.75 -31.20
N THR A 229 7.07 36.42 -31.23
CA THR A 229 7.10 35.63 -32.48
C THR A 229 5.85 35.83 -33.33
N ARG A 230 4.68 36.00 -32.71
CA ARG A 230 3.42 36.31 -33.42
C ARG A 230 3.35 37.71 -34.03
N ARG A 231 4.19 38.65 -33.60
CA ARG A 231 4.27 40.00 -34.19
C ARG A 231 5.28 40.11 -35.33
N GLN A 232 6.07 39.07 -35.56
CA GLN A 232 7.10 39.04 -36.61
C GLN A 232 6.75 38.09 -37.77
N ALA A 233 5.58 37.45 -37.72
CA ALA A 233 4.93 36.76 -38.83
C ALA A 233 3.76 37.61 -39.34
#